data_AF-A0A1I7ZNZ7-F1
#
_entry.id   AF-A0A1I7ZNZ7-F1
#
_cell.length_a   1.000
_cell.length_b   1.000
_cell.length_c   1.000
_cell.angle_alpha   90.00
_cell.angle_beta   90.00
_cell.angle_gamma   90.00
#
_symmetry.space_group_name_H-M   'P 1'
#
loop_
_entity.id
_entity.type
_entity.pdbx_description
1 polymer ?
#
loop_
_entity_poly.entity_id
_entity_poly.type
_entity_poly.pdbx_seq_one_letter_code
_entity_poly.pdbx_strand_id
1 'polypeptide(L)' 'MLVVVSYEYERNGDRFYNENPGIFTPEQVRSLKHVSLANVLCMTEEKISPIVPDAFRVDDGSRAIPCEKFD' A
#
# COMPACT_ATOMS: atom_id res chain seq x y z
N MET A 1 -15.21 14.51 10.28
CA MET A 1 -16.22 13.62 10.89
C MET A 1 -16.87 12.69 9.88
N LEU A 2 -17.46 13.19 8.77
CA LEU A 2 -18.14 12.34 7.78
C LEU A 2 -17.25 11.28 7.10
N VAL A 3 -16.03 11.63 6.69
CA VAL A 3 -15.10 10.70 6.01
C VAL A 3 -14.71 9.51 6.89
N VAL A 4 -14.55 9.73 8.20
CA VAL A 4 -14.20 8.64 9.13
C VAL A 4 -15.38 7.68 9.26
N VAL A 5 -16.59 8.21 9.43
CA VAL A 5 -17.79 7.36 9.58
C VAL A 5 -18.07 6.54 8.32
N SER A 6 -17.94 7.14 7.13
CA SER A 6 -18.13 6.40 5.87
C SER A 6 -17.11 5.28 5.72
N TYR A 7 -15.83 5.55 6.03
CA TYR A 7 -14.77 4.57 5.93
C TYR A 7 -14.95 3.39 6.92
N GLU A 8 -15.34 3.68 8.16
CA GLU A 8 -15.63 2.63 9.15
C GLU A 8 -16.79 1.73 8.72
N TYR A 9 -17.82 2.30 8.09
CA TYR A 9 -18.96 1.53 7.59
C TYR A 9 -18.57 0.61 6.44
N GLU A 10 -17.79 1.11 5.48
CA GLU A 10 -17.28 0.32 4.35
C GLU A 10 -16.39 -0.83 4.83
N ARG A 11 -15.48 -0.56 5.77
CA ARG A 11 -14.59 -1.57 6.35
C ARG A 11 -15.36 -2.66 7.09
N ASN A 12 -16.24 -2.26 8.02
CA ASN A 12 -16.93 -3.21 8.90
C ASN A 12 -18.07 -3.97 8.21
N GLY A 13 -18.64 -3.38 7.15
CA GLY A 13 -19.69 -4.01 6.33
C GLY A 13 -19.17 -4.97 5.28
N ASP A 14 -17.87 -4.94 4.96
CA ASP A 14 -17.29 -5.80 3.94
C ASP A 14 -16.92 -7.18 4.50
N ARG A 15 -17.68 -8.20 4.07
CA ARG A 15 -17.42 -9.60 4.41
C ARG A 15 -16.02 -10.06 3.96
N PHE A 16 -15.50 -9.50 2.87
CA PHE A 16 -14.23 -9.86 2.27
C PHE A 16 -13.08 -8.91 2.62
N TYR A 17 -13.26 -8.05 3.63
CA TYR A 17 -12.19 -7.18 4.10
C TYR A 17 -10.93 -8.01 4.40
N ASN A 18 -9.79 -7.56 3.90
CA ASN A 18 -8.56 -8.35 3.81
C ASN A 18 -7.98 -8.77 5.17
N GLU A 19 -8.33 -8.09 6.26
CA GLU A 19 -7.89 -8.46 7.61
C GLU A 19 -8.90 -9.36 8.35
N ASN A 20 -10.06 -9.66 7.76
CA ASN A 20 -11.04 -10.56 8.37
C ASN A 20 -10.47 -12.00 8.45
N PRO A 21 -10.68 -12.71 9.57
CA PRO A 21 -10.22 -14.08 9.72
C PRO A 21 -10.78 -15.01 8.64
N GLY A 22 -9.94 -15.85 8.05
CA GLY A 22 -10.35 -16.85 7.07
C GLY A 22 -10.50 -16.33 5.63
N ILE A 23 -10.30 -15.03 5.37
CA ILE A 23 -10.21 -14.50 3.99
C ILE A 23 -8.82 -14.79 3.40
N PHE A 24 -7.78 -14.52 4.17
CA PHE A 24 -6.39 -14.80 3.83
C PHE A 24 -5.71 -15.59 4.95
N THR A 25 -4.65 -16.33 4.61
CA THR A 25 -3.78 -16.95 5.62
C THR A 25 -2.94 -15.88 6.35
N PRO A 26 -2.43 -16.15 7.56
CA PRO A 26 -1.55 -15.23 8.26
C PRO A 26 -0.31 -14.81 7.44
N GLU A 27 0.23 -15.72 6.64
CA GLU A 27 1.35 -15.48 5.72
C GLU A 27 0.95 -14.50 4.61
N GLN A 28 -0.23 -14.68 4.02
CA GLN A 28 -0.75 -13.82 2.97
C GLN A 28 -1.04 -12.41 3.50
N VAL A 29 -1.64 -12.29 4.68
CA VAL A 29 -1.87 -10.98 5.33
C VAL A 29 -0.55 -10.26 5.59
N ARG A 30 0.49 -10.98 6.05
CA ARG A 30 1.82 -10.39 6.23
C ARG A 30 2.37 -9.86 4.90
N SER A 31 2.29 -10.64 3.83
CA SER A 31 2.75 -10.21 2.50
C SER A 31 2.00 -8.97 2.00
N LEU A 32 0.67 -8.92 2.17
CA LEU A 32 -0.14 -7.75 1.78
C LEU A 32 0.26 -6.48 2.56
N LYS A 33 0.67 -6.62 3.83
CA LYS A 33 1.12 -5.48 4.66
C LYS A 33 2.48 -4.90 4.24
N HIS A 34 3.27 -5.64 3.46
CA HIS A 34 4.53 -5.15 2.92
C HIS A 34 4.36 -4.37 1.61
N VAL A 35 3.17 -4.37 1.00
CA VAL A 35 2.91 -3.63 -0.24
C VAL A 35 2.79 -2.13 0.05
N SER A 36 3.46 -1.31 -0.75
CA SER A 36 3.34 0.15 -0.73
C SER A 36 2.95 0.67 -2.13
N LEU A 37 2.39 1.88 -2.21
CA LEU A 37 2.08 2.50 -3.50
C LEU A 37 3.34 2.69 -4.35
N ALA A 38 4.49 3.00 -3.72
CA ALA A 38 5.77 3.10 -4.42
C ALA A 38 6.19 1.76 -5.05
N ASN A 39 6.01 0.65 -4.33
CA ASN A 39 6.26 -0.69 -4.85
C ASN A 39 5.36 -0.99 -6.06
N VAL A 40 4.06 -0.73 -5.96
CA VAL A 40 3.12 -0.94 -7.08
C VAL A 40 3.54 -0.12 -8.31
N LEU A 41 3.90 1.15 -8.14
CA LEU A 41 4.34 2.00 -9.26
C LEU A 41 5.60 1.45 -9.94
N CYS A 42 6.61 1.06 -9.16
CA CYS A 42 7.83 0.42 -9.66
C CYS A 42 7.54 -0.89 -10.43
N MET A 43 6.60 -1.70 -9.96
CA MET A 43 6.24 -2.95 -10.62
C MET A 43 5.44 -2.74 -11.92
N THR A 44 4.70 -1.64 -12.03
CA THR A 44 3.82 -1.39 -13.18
C THR A 44 4.46 -0.60 -14.32
N GLU A 45 5.46 0.24 -14.03
CA GLU A 45 6.07 1.14 -15.02
C GLU A 45 7.59 1.13 -14.88
N GLU A 46 8.27 0.62 -15.91
CA GLU A 46 9.73 0.50 -15.95
C GLU A 46 10.46 1.85 -15.91
N LYS A 47 9.77 2.94 -16.27
CA LYS A 47 10.35 4.29 -16.32
C LYS A 47 10.24 5.07 -15.02
N ILE A 48 9.48 4.59 -14.03
CA ILE A 48 9.33 5.27 -12.73
C ILE A 48 10.48 4.82 -11.82
N SER A 49 11.66 5.40 -11.98
CA SER A 49 12.79 5.24 -11.06
C SER A 49 13.74 6.44 -11.18
N PRO A 50 14.19 7.06 -10.08
CA PRO A 50 13.98 6.70 -8.66
C PRO A 50 12.66 7.25 -8.07
N ILE A 51 12.13 6.61 -7.01
CA ILE A 51 10.86 6.97 -6.34
C ILE A 51 11.02 7.12 -4.81
N VAL A 52 10.22 8.00 -4.20
CA VAL A 52 10.18 8.16 -2.73
C VAL A 52 9.41 6.98 -2.11
N PRO A 53 9.93 6.31 -1.06
CA PRO A 53 9.28 5.15 -0.45
C PRO A 53 7.86 5.38 0.07
N ASP A 54 7.60 6.57 0.62
CA ASP A 54 6.26 7.02 0.99
C ASP A 54 5.72 7.97 -0.08
N ALA A 55 4.96 7.42 -1.02
CA ALA A 55 4.42 8.14 -2.16
C ALA A 55 3.36 9.19 -1.81
N PHE A 56 2.82 9.19 -0.58
CA PHE A 56 1.86 10.20 -0.14
C PHE A 56 2.53 11.44 0.45
N ARG A 57 3.82 11.35 0.81
CA ARG A 57 4.56 12.46 1.38
C ARG A 57 5.16 13.32 0.28
N VAL A 58 4.78 14.60 0.26
CA VAL A 58 5.43 15.59 -0.61
C VAL A 58 6.89 15.72 -0.18
N ASP A 59 7.80 15.55 -1.14
CA ASP A 59 9.24 15.61 -0.97
C ASP A 59 9.84 16.32 -2.18
N ASP A 60 11.06 16.83 -2.02
CA ASP A 60 11.85 17.41 -3.10
C ASP A 60 12.62 16.36 -3.94
N GLY A 61 12.39 15.07 -3.66
CA GLY A 61 13.05 13.95 -4.32
C GLY A 61 14.40 13.57 -3.70
N SER A 62 14.85 14.28 -2.66
CA SER A 62 16.12 13.98 -1.98
C SER A 62 16.18 12.59 -1.35
N ARG A 63 15.03 11.98 -1.06
CA ARG A 63 14.92 10.63 -0.47
C ARG A 63 14.47 9.57 -1.48
N ALA A 64 14.44 9.90 -2.76
CA ALA A 64 14.10 8.94 -3.79
C ALA A 64 15.16 7.83 -3.85
N ILE A 65 14.71 6.58 -3.92
CA ILE A 65 15.59 5.42 -4.05
C ILE A 65 15.25 4.66 -5.35
N PRO A 66 16.22 3.92 -5.91
CA PRO A 66 15.95 3.05 -7.06
C PRO A 66 14.93 1.96 -6.72
N CYS A 67 14.13 1.55 -7.71
CA CYS A 67 13.07 0.56 -7.54
C CYS A 67 13.58 -0.83 -7.10
N GLU A 68 14.82 -1.17 -7.42
CA GLU A 68 15.48 -2.43 -7.06
C GLU A 68 15.68 -2.59 -5.53
N LYS A 69 15.37 -1.56 -4.74
CA LYS A 69 15.42 -1.60 -3.28
C LYS A 69 14.08 -1.94 -2.62
N PHE A 70 13.00 -2.11 -3.39
CA PHE A 70 11.68 -2.49 -2.86
C PHE A 70 11.43 -4.01 -2.85
N ASP A 71 12.44 -4.80 -3.26
CA ASP A 71 12.46 -6.27 -3.18
C ASP A 71 12.56 -6.80 -1.73
#